data_AF-A8ACG2-F1
#
_entry.id   AF-A8ACG2-F1
#
_cell.length_a   1.000
_cell.length_b   1.000
_cell.length_c   1.000
_cell.angle_alpha   90.00
_cell.angle_beta   90.00
_cell.angle_gamma   90.00
#
_symmetry.space_group_name_H-M   'P 1'
#
loop_
_entity.id
_entity.type
_entity.pdbx_description
1 polymer ?
#
loop_
_entity_poly.entity_id
_entity_poly.type
_entity_poly.pdbx_seq_one_letter_code
_entity_poly.pdbx_strand_id
1 'polypeptide(L)'
;MPCPWLKGSTCTSPKLPKPSPDVVGPHCRSEFEYRSCNFFVEPQDEKKEGLLAFQTSTSKEQTFESKYKPYKPIHALPEEPASKCPYFKTYRGSDGRWYAVCRVLDRLLTVAEVRLCNAHWKTCPLYKNGAKLVSGD
;
A
#
# COMPACT_ATOMS: atom_id res chain seq x y z
N MET A 1 27.94 -22.65 -2.77
CA MET A 1 27.83 -21.25 -3.23
C MET A 1 28.90 -20.42 -2.54
N PRO A 2 29.69 -19.61 -3.27
CA PRO A 2 30.65 -18.67 -2.68
C PRO A 2 29.93 -17.57 -1.87
N CYS A 3 30.66 -16.87 -0.99
CA CYS A 3 30.11 -15.81 -0.14
C CYS A 3 29.26 -14.79 -0.93
N PRO A 4 28.00 -14.50 -0.52
CA PRO A 4 27.12 -13.56 -1.24
C PRO A 4 27.67 -12.13 -1.35
N TRP A 5 28.51 -11.73 -0.40
CA TRP A 5 29.09 -10.39 -0.31
C TRP A 5 30.48 -10.28 -0.95
N LEU A 6 31.00 -11.35 -1.56
CA LEU A 6 32.27 -11.31 -2.28
C LEU A 6 32.02 -10.92 -3.74
N LYS A 7 32.46 -9.73 -4.14
CA LYS A 7 32.42 -9.28 -5.53
C LYS A 7 33.85 -9.14 -6.06
N GLY A 8 34.24 -10.05 -6.95
CA GLY A 8 35.62 -10.13 -7.45
C GLY A 8 36.62 -10.46 -6.34
N SER A 9 37.56 -9.56 -6.06
CA SER A 9 38.56 -9.67 -4.99
C SER A 9 38.23 -8.84 -3.74
N THR A 10 37.03 -8.25 -3.66
CA THR A 10 36.69 -7.28 -2.61
C THR A 10 35.44 -7.71 -1.84
N CYS A 11 35.45 -7.53 -0.51
CA CYS A 11 34.28 -7.76 0.34
C CYS A 11 33.37 -6.52 0.33
N THR A 12 32.10 -6.71 0.00
CA THR A 12 31.06 -5.66 -0.01
C THR A 12 30.03 -5.86 1.11
N SER A 13 30.44 -6.43 2.24
CA SER A 13 29.54 -6.63 3.38
C SER A 13 29.00 -5.30 3.90
N PRO A 14 27.70 -5.20 4.27
CA PRO A 14 27.12 -4.02 4.89
C PRO A 14 27.75 -3.62 6.23
N LYS A 15 28.45 -4.56 6.89
CA LYS A 15 29.19 -4.29 8.15
C LYS A 15 30.49 -3.52 7.93
N LEU A 16 30.94 -3.36 6.69
CA LEU A 16 32.12 -2.58 6.35
C LEU A 16 31.73 -1.16 5.91
N PRO A 17 32.42 -0.12 6.41
CA PRO A 17 32.14 1.26 6.00
C PRO A 17 32.46 1.52 4.53
N LYS A 18 33.38 0.73 3.94
CA LYS A 18 33.72 0.76 2.52
C LYS A 18 34.11 -0.64 2.04
N PRO A 19 33.88 -0.97 0.75
CA PRO A 19 34.38 -2.22 0.18
C PRO A 19 35.89 -2.31 0.36
N SER A 20 36.38 -3.45 0.88
CA SER A 20 37.83 -3.67 1.08
C SER A 20 38.23 -5.12 0.76
N PRO A 21 39.41 -5.33 0.13
CA PRO A 21 40.00 -6.65 -0.06
C PRO A 21 40.66 -7.21 1.22
N ASP A 22 40.93 -6.37 2.22
CA ASP A 22 41.72 -6.72 3.42
C ASP A 22 41.04 -7.80 4.29
N VAL A 23 39.72 -7.94 4.13
CA VAL A 23 38.87 -8.87 4.89
C VAL A 23 38.65 -10.19 4.13
N VAL A 24 39.09 -10.27 2.87
CA VAL A 24 38.85 -11.43 1.99
C VAL A 24 39.90 -12.51 2.26
N GLY A 25 39.51 -13.53 3.03
CA GLY A 25 40.33 -14.73 3.27
C GLY A 25 39.94 -15.92 2.38
N PRO A 26 40.66 -17.06 2.49
CA PRO A 26 40.35 -18.30 1.76
C PRO A 26 38.91 -18.78 2.00
N HIS A 27 38.43 -18.61 3.24
CA HIS A 27 37.08 -19.00 3.70
C HIS A 27 35.93 -18.25 3.03
N CYS A 28 36.19 -17.11 2.37
CA CYS A 28 35.16 -16.39 1.60
C CYS A 28 34.82 -17.10 0.27
N ARG A 29 35.72 -17.97 -0.21
CA ARG A 29 35.57 -18.73 -1.46
C ARG A 29 35.04 -20.15 -1.24
N SER A 30 35.09 -20.67 -0.01
CA SER A 30 34.53 -21.98 0.35
C SER A 30 33.02 -21.90 0.53
N GLU A 31 32.30 -22.99 0.30
CA GLU A 31 30.82 -22.98 0.32
C GLU A 31 30.19 -23.08 1.71
N PHE A 32 30.98 -23.38 2.74
CA PHE A 32 30.45 -23.73 4.07
C PHE A 32 30.95 -22.80 5.19
N GLU A 33 32.13 -22.19 5.03
CA GLU A 33 32.77 -21.46 6.13
C GLU A 33 32.48 -19.96 6.10
N TYR A 34 31.93 -19.41 5.02
CA TYR A 34 31.65 -17.97 4.96
C TYR A 34 30.58 -17.54 5.99
N ARG A 35 29.69 -18.44 6.43
CA ARG A 35 28.65 -18.13 7.44
C ARG A 35 29.24 -17.83 8.82
N SER A 36 30.44 -18.33 9.13
CA SER A 36 31.14 -18.03 10.39
C SER A 36 31.94 -16.73 10.35
N CYS A 37 31.98 -16.04 9.20
CA CYS A 37 32.66 -14.76 9.07
C CYS A 37 31.94 -13.68 9.91
N ASN A 38 32.70 -12.89 10.67
CA ASN A 38 32.17 -11.75 11.44
C ASN A 38 31.42 -10.72 10.56
N PHE A 39 31.81 -10.64 9.30
CA PHE A 39 31.21 -9.75 8.30
C PHE A 39 30.07 -10.41 7.51
N PHE A 40 29.73 -11.66 7.81
CA PHE A 40 28.57 -12.30 7.19
C PHE A 40 27.28 -11.63 7.67
N VAL A 41 26.39 -11.43 6.71
CA VAL A 41 25.00 -10.99 6.89
C VAL A 41 24.19 -11.88 5.98
N GLU A 42 23.11 -12.49 6.48
CA GLU A 42 22.26 -13.29 5.61
C GLU A 42 21.56 -12.35 4.62
N PRO A 43 21.67 -12.57 3.29
CA PRO A 43 20.94 -11.76 2.32
C PRO A 43 19.46 -12.02 2.55
N GLN A 44 18.79 -11.12 3.27
CA GLN A 44 17.35 -11.18 3.38
C GLN A 44 16.78 -10.86 2.00
N ASP A 45 15.89 -11.71 1.51
CA ASP A 45 15.01 -11.39 0.39
C ASP A 45 14.44 -10.00 0.66
N GLU A 46 14.72 -9.07 -0.25
CA GLU A 46 14.57 -7.65 -0.08
C GLU A 46 13.17 -7.28 0.42
N LYS A 47 12.98 -7.23 1.75
CA LYS A 47 11.95 -6.40 2.36
C LYS A 47 12.42 -4.97 2.14
N LYS A 48 12.07 -4.42 0.97
CA LYS A 48 12.29 -3.03 0.62
C LYS A 48 11.51 -2.18 1.61
N GLU A 49 12.14 -1.79 2.71
CA GLU A 49 11.58 -0.81 3.62
C GLU A 49 11.81 0.61 3.06
N GLY A 50 10.83 1.48 3.25
CA GLY A 50 10.87 2.88 2.79
C GLY A 50 10.12 3.15 1.48
N LEU A 51 10.46 4.28 0.83
CA LEU A 51 9.73 4.88 -0.30
C LEU A 51 9.55 3.93 -1.52
N LEU A 52 10.43 2.93 -1.66
CA LEU A 52 10.40 1.94 -2.73
C LEU A 52 9.26 0.91 -2.58
N ALA A 53 8.71 0.70 -1.37
CA ALA A 53 7.51 -0.11 -1.17
C ALA A 53 6.24 0.56 -1.72
N PHE A 54 6.24 1.88 -1.84
CA PHE A 54 5.06 2.62 -2.31
C PHE A 54 4.84 2.44 -3.82
N GLN A 55 5.92 2.48 -4.61
CA GLN A 55 5.84 2.42 -6.08
C GLN A 55 5.56 1.01 -6.63
N THR A 56 5.85 -0.04 -5.86
CA THR A 56 5.60 -1.43 -6.28
C THR A 56 4.20 -1.94 -5.93
N SER A 57 3.41 -1.14 -5.19
CA SER A 57 2.01 -1.47 -4.87
C SER A 57 1.02 -1.22 -6.02
N THR A 58 1.47 -0.57 -7.11
CA THR A 58 0.61 -0.16 -8.23
C THR A 58 0.15 -1.32 -9.12
N SER A 59 0.71 -2.53 -8.96
CA SER A 59 0.31 -3.73 -9.70
C SER A 59 -0.49 -4.75 -8.89
N LYS A 60 -0.77 -4.48 -7.60
CA LYS A 60 -1.75 -5.26 -6.83
C LYS A 60 -3.11 -4.58 -6.94
N GLU A 61 -4.15 -5.35 -7.26
CA GLU A 61 -5.54 -4.89 -7.28
C GLU A 61 -5.83 -4.09 -6.00
N GLN A 62 -6.04 -2.78 -6.15
CA GLN A 62 -6.31 -1.91 -5.02
C GLN A 62 -7.64 -2.31 -4.40
N THR A 63 -7.58 -3.02 -3.27
CA THR A 63 -8.76 -3.35 -2.48
C THR A 63 -9.40 -2.05 -1.95
N PHE A 64 -10.71 -2.06 -1.73
CA PHE A 64 -11.46 -0.91 -1.22
C PHE A 64 -10.82 -0.31 0.05
N GLU A 65 -10.42 -1.17 0.98
CA GLU A 65 -9.78 -0.79 2.24
C GLU A 65 -8.41 -0.15 2.02
N SER A 66 -7.64 -0.62 1.04
CA SER A 66 -6.34 -0.03 0.70
C SER A 66 -6.48 1.35 0.05
N LYS A 67 -7.48 1.53 -0.83
CA LYS A 67 -7.75 2.81 -1.51
C LYS A 67 -8.28 3.87 -0.54
N TYR A 68 -9.33 3.55 0.22
CA TYR A 68 -10.07 4.57 0.97
C TYR A 68 -9.78 4.63 2.47
N LYS A 69 -9.11 3.62 3.03
CA LYS A 69 -8.69 3.58 4.46
C LYS A 69 -9.81 4.00 5.43
N PRO A 70 -10.94 3.29 5.46
CA PRO A 70 -12.13 3.70 6.21
C PRO A 70 -11.89 3.79 7.72
N TYR A 71 -12.14 4.95 8.32
CA TYR A 71 -12.25 5.09 9.77
C TYR A 71 -13.62 4.61 10.24
N LYS A 72 -13.68 3.38 10.75
CA LYS A 72 -14.94 2.64 11.01
C LYS A 72 -15.97 3.39 11.87
N PRO A 73 -15.60 4.09 12.96
CA PRO A 73 -16.59 4.76 13.81
C PRO A 73 -17.43 5.81 13.08
N ILE A 74 -16.89 6.38 12.00
CA ILE A 74 -17.53 7.48 11.26
C ILE A 74 -18.08 7.02 9.91
N HIS A 75 -17.49 6.00 9.29
CA HIS A 75 -17.83 5.59 7.92
C HIS A 75 -18.64 4.29 7.84
N ALA A 76 -18.60 3.44 8.87
CA ALA A 76 -19.22 2.13 8.78
C ALA A 76 -20.72 2.20 9.05
N LEU A 77 -21.51 1.65 8.14
CA LEU A 77 -22.96 1.55 8.22
C LEU A 77 -23.36 0.11 8.57
N PRO A 78 -24.41 -0.09 9.38
CA PRO A 78 -24.92 -1.42 9.70
C PRO A 78 -25.57 -2.10 8.48
N GLU A 79 -26.23 -1.31 7.64
CA GLU A 79 -27.05 -1.77 6.52
C GLU A 79 -26.67 -1.06 5.21
N GLU A 80 -27.07 -1.64 4.08
CA GLU A 80 -26.76 -1.06 2.76
C GLU A 80 -27.57 0.22 2.55
N PRO A 81 -26.93 1.37 2.30
CA PRO A 81 -27.65 2.61 2.07
C PRO A 81 -28.26 2.65 0.66
N ALA A 82 -29.55 2.97 0.57
CA ALA A 82 -30.33 3.01 -0.67
C ALA A 82 -30.39 4.42 -1.33
N SER A 83 -29.24 5.10 -1.47
CA SER A 83 -29.22 6.40 -2.17
C SER A 83 -29.58 6.24 -3.64
N LYS A 84 -30.46 7.10 -4.17
CA LYS A 84 -30.77 7.16 -5.62
C LYS A 84 -29.81 8.06 -6.40
N CYS A 85 -28.77 8.58 -5.75
CA CYS A 85 -27.78 9.43 -6.40
C CYS A 85 -26.91 8.62 -7.37
N PRO A 86 -26.77 9.02 -8.65
CA PRO A 86 -25.94 8.30 -9.63
C PRO A 86 -24.45 8.23 -9.27
N TYR A 87 -23.97 9.19 -8.47
CA TYR A 87 -22.57 9.26 -8.05
C TYR A 87 -22.30 8.55 -6.72
N PHE A 88 -23.31 7.91 -6.13
CA PHE A 88 -23.18 7.21 -4.86
C PHE A 88 -22.87 5.74 -5.13
N LYS A 89 -21.79 5.23 -4.53
CA LYS A 89 -21.37 3.84 -4.67
C LYS A 89 -21.22 3.18 -3.31
N THR A 90 -21.80 2.00 -3.15
CA THR A 90 -21.68 1.18 -1.95
C THR A 90 -20.55 0.16 -2.10
N TYR A 91 -19.90 -0.13 -0.99
CA TYR A 91 -18.87 -1.15 -0.87
C TYR A 91 -19.15 -1.97 0.38
N ARG A 92 -19.01 -3.28 0.25
CA ARG A 92 -19.04 -4.20 1.39
C ARG A 92 -17.61 -4.37 1.88
N GLY A 93 -17.35 -3.96 3.13
CA GLY A 93 -16.04 -4.15 3.74
C GLY A 93 -15.84 -5.59 4.19
N SER A 94 -14.57 -5.98 4.33
CA SER A 94 -14.11 -7.25 4.92
C SER A 94 -14.65 -7.52 6.33
N ASP A 95 -15.04 -6.48 7.05
CA ASP A 95 -15.65 -6.57 8.38
C ASP A 95 -17.18 -6.78 8.36
N GLY A 96 -17.76 -7.00 7.17
CA GLY A 96 -19.20 -7.22 7.04
C GLY A 96 -20.03 -5.97 7.34
N ARG A 97 -19.45 -4.77 7.22
CA ARG A 97 -20.16 -3.50 7.27
C ARG A 97 -20.25 -2.85 5.90
N TRP A 98 -21.19 -1.93 5.75
CA TRP A 98 -21.36 -1.19 4.51
C TRP A 98 -20.66 0.16 4.57
N TYR A 99 -20.13 0.57 3.44
CA TYR A 99 -19.47 1.86 3.26
C TYR A 99 -19.99 2.51 2.01
N ALA A 100 -20.03 3.83 2.01
CA ALA A 100 -20.50 4.63 0.89
C ALA A 100 -19.43 5.60 0.42
N VAL A 101 -19.30 5.74 -0.89
CA VAL A 101 -18.36 6.64 -1.55
C VAL A 101 -19.14 7.58 -2.47
N CYS A 102 -18.78 8.86 -2.46
CA CYS A 102 -19.21 9.80 -3.47
C CYS A 102 -18.15 9.85 -4.59
N ARG A 103 -18.51 9.43 -5.80
CA ARG A 103 -17.61 9.44 -6.96
C ARG A 103 -17.16 10.85 -7.37
N VAL A 104 -17.98 11.87 -7.13
CA VAL A 104 -17.62 13.26 -7.44
C VAL A 104 -16.51 13.79 -6.52
N LEU A 105 -16.48 13.32 -5.27
CA LEU A 105 -15.45 13.73 -4.30
C LEU A 105 -14.28 12.74 -4.19
N ASP A 106 -14.38 11.60 -4.88
CA ASP A 106 -13.55 10.40 -4.72
C ASP A 106 -13.20 10.06 -3.26
N ARG A 107 -14.17 10.16 -2.34
CA ARG A 107 -13.96 9.85 -0.92
C ARG A 107 -15.14 9.14 -0.28
N LEU A 108 -14.86 8.52 0.87
CA LEU A 108 -15.87 7.97 1.76
C LEU A 108 -16.79 9.07 2.30
N LEU A 109 -18.06 8.72 2.36
CA LEU A 109 -19.08 9.49 3.06
C LEU A 109 -19.18 8.98 4.49
N THR A 110 -19.25 9.92 5.43
CA THR A 110 -19.59 9.61 6.82
C THR A 110 -21.04 9.15 6.95
N VAL A 111 -21.39 8.49 8.04
CA VAL A 111 -22.78 8.07 8.32
C VAL A 111 -23.77 9.23 8.21
N ALA A 112 -23.39 10.44 8.67
CA ALA A 112 -24.22 11.64 8.57
C ALA A 112 -24.40 12.10 7.12
N GLU A 113 -23.32 12.12 6.33
CA GLU A 113 -23.36 12.49 4.92
C GLU A 113 -24.16 11.49 4.08
N VAL A 114 -24.11 10.21 4.42
CA VAL A 114 -24.92 9.18 3.76
C VAL A 114 -26.41 9.44 3.97
N ARG A 115 -26.83 9.78 5.19
CA ARG A 115 -28.22 10.17 5.47
C ARG A 115 -28.64 11.40 4.66
N LEU A 116 -27.79 12.42 4.61
CA LEU A 116 -28.05 13.62 3.82
C LEU A 116 -28.13 13.32 2.33
N CYS A 117 -27.24 12.46 1.81
CA CYS A 117 -27.25 12.05 0.42
C CYS A 117 -28.54 11.29 0.07
N ASN A 118 -28.95 10.34 0.92
CA ASN A 118 -30.19 9.59 0.72
C ASN A 118 -31.42 10.51 0.65
N ALA A 119 -31.51 11.50 1.55
CA ALA A 119 -32.65 12.41 1.63
C ALA A 119 -32.63 13.53 0.57
N HIS A 120 -31.45 14.05 0.23
CA HIS A 120 -31.29 15.33 -0.47
C HIS A 120 -30.35 15.29 -1.68
N TRP A 121 -30.14 14.12 -2.31
CA TRP A 121 -29.25 14.02 -3.47
C TRP A 121 -29.63 14.94 -4.64
N LYS A 122 -30.92 15.21 -4.87
CA LYS A 122 -31.39 16.08 -5.96
C LYS A 122 -30.99 17.55 -5.79
N THR A 123 -30.90 18.02 -4.54
CA THR A 123 -30.51 19.39 -4.20
C THR A 123 -29.01 19.51 -3.92
N CYS A 124 -28.29 18.39 -3.87
CA CYS A 124 -26.85 18.35 -3.66
C CYS A 124 -26.12 19.17 -4.75
N PRO A 125 -25.28 20.15 -4.37
CA PRO A 125 -24.50 20.93 -5.34
C PRO A 125 -23.55 20.06 -6.19
N LEU A 126 -23.03 18.98 -5.59
CA LEU A 126 -22.15 18.03 -6.26
C LEU A 126 -22.88 17.19 -7.30
N TYR A 127 -24.17 16.91 -7.09
CA TYR A 127 -24.97 16.22 -8.11
C TYR A 127 -25.16 17.09 -9.35
N LYS A 128 -25.47 18.38 -9.16
CA LYS A 128 -25.69 19.33 -10.28
C LYS A 128 -24.43 19.55 -11.12
N ASN A 129 -23.26 19.60 -10.48
CA ASN A 129 -21.99 19.90 -11.13
C ASN A 129 -21.12 18.66 -11.41
N GLY A 130 -21.52 17.48 -10.93
CA GLY A 130 -20.69 16.28 -10.88
C GLY A 130 -20.29 15.74 -12.26
N ALA A 131 -21.11 15.95 -13.29
CA ALA A 131 -20.80 15.51 -14.64
C ALA A 131 -19.48 16.11 -15.19
N LYS A 132 -19.10 17.32 -14.77
CA LYS A 132 -17.84 17.98 -15.19
C LYS A 132 -16.61 17.44 -14.47
N LEU A 133 -16.80 16.84 -13.29
CA LEU A 133 -15.71 16.38 -12.42
C LEU A 133 -15.38 14.89 -12.62
N VAL A 134 -16.36 14.11 -13.08
CA VAL A 134 -16.23 12.66 -13.27
C VAL A 134 -15.86 12.28 -14.72
N SER A 135 -15.82 13.23 -15.65
CA SER A 135 -15.52 13.02 -17.08
C SER A 135 -14.05 13.28 -17.47
N GLY A 136 -13.16 13.35 -16.48
CA GLY A 136 -11.73 13.61 -16.67
C GLY A 136 -10.81 12.38 -16.62
N ASP A 137 -11.37 11.16 -16.71
CA ASP A 137 -10.63 9.90 -16.82
C ASP A 137 -10.65 9.37 -18.27
#